data_AF-E9SWU3-F1
#
_entry.id   AF-E9SWU3-F1
#
_cell.length_a   1.000
_cell.length_b   1.000
_cell.length_c   1.000
_cell.angle_alpha   90.00
_cell.angle_beta   90.00
_cell.angle_gamma   90.00
#
_symmetry.space_group_name_H-M   'P 1'
#
loop_
_entity.id
_entity.type
_entity.pdbx_description
1 polymer ?
#
loop_
_entity_poly.entity_id
_entity_poly.type
_entity_poly.pdbx_seq_one_letter_code
_entity_poly.pdbx_strand_id
1 'polypeptide(L)'
;MTETFTTDVAEGSGAEPEPGAAARPADIFTCREVIRIISGVERRPPGERLDEYYWAELLAGCTESEVLEATWEHYRRQSRPIWPADILGWVAARRADSDADR
;
A
#
# COMPACT_ATOMS: atom_id res chain seq x y z
N MET A 1 13.06 -8.01 51.26
CA MET A 1 13.03 -6.55 51.10
C MET A 1 13.23 -6.26 49.62
N THR A 2 12.44 -5.35 49.10
CA THR A 2 11.99 -5.22 47.70
C THR A 2 13.09 -4.79 46.74
N GLU A 3 13.33 -5.57 45.68
CA GLU A 3 14.08 -5.12 44.50
C GLU A 3 13.12 -4.49 43.50
N THR A 4 13.41 -3.26 43.11
CA THR A 4 12.63 -2.51 42.11
C THR A 4 13.22 -2.81 40.74
N PHE A 5 12.50 -3.60 39.92
CA PHE A 5 12.83 -3.77 38.51
C PHE A 5 12.17 -2.62 37.73
N THR A 6 12.98 -1.65 37.31
CA THR A 6 12.56 -0.65 36.33
C THR A 6 12.71 -1.28 34.94
N THR A 7 11.61 -1.70 34.34
CA THR A 7 11.56 -2.02 32.91
C THR A 7 11.30 -0.72 32.16
N ASP A 8 12.33 -0.19 31.52
CA ASP A 8 12.23 0.92 30.57
C ASP A 8 11.51 0.39 29.31
N VAL A 9 10.27 0.83 29.13
CA VAL A 9 9.45 0.49 27.97
C VAL A 9 9.96 1.32 26.80
N ALA A 10 10.29 0.62 25.71
CA ALA A 10 10.65 1.20 24.43
C ALA A 10 9.63 2.26 23.96
N GLU A 11 10.10 3.49 23.82
CA GLU A 11 9.46 4.48 22.95
C GLU A 11 10.30 4.61 21.66
N GLY A 12 9.87 3.85 20.65
CA GLY A 12 10.19 4.15 19.27
C GLY A 12 9.57 5.49 18.92
N SER A 13 10.40 6.54 18.93
CA SER A 13 9.96 7.91 18.65
C SER A 13 10.43 8.34 17.26
N GLY A 14 9.44 8.57 16.39
CA GLY A 14 9.47 9.64 15.40
C GLY A 14 10.46 9.51 14.24
N ALA A 15 10.21 8.59 13.31
CA ALA A 15 10.57 8.87 11.92
C ALA A 15 9.43 9.69 11.31
N GLU A 16 9.48 11.01 11.48
CA GLU A 16 8.72 11.92 10.60
C GLU A 16 9.12 11.59 9.15
N PRO A 17 8.18 11.31 8.23
CA PRO A 17 8.55 11.09 6.85
C PRO A 17 9.14 12.40 6.31
N GLU A 18 10.43 12.38 5.97
CA GLU A 18 11.12 13.55 5.43
C GLU A 18 10.38 14.12 4.22
N PRO A 19 10.18 15.46 4.14
CA PRO A 19 9.51 16.09 3.02
C PRO A 19 10.41 15.97 1.79
N GLY A 20 10.10 14.99 0.93
CA GLY A 20 10.85 14.71 -0.28
C GLY A 20 11.45 13.32 -0.36
N ALA A 21 10.94 12.32 0.40
CA ALA A 21 11.23 10.93 0.10
C ALA A 21 10.95 10.68 -1.39
N ALA A 22 12.02 10.52 -2.18
CA ALA A 22 11.92 10.29 -3.61
C ALA A 22 10.91 9.17 -3.85
N ALA A 23 9.88 9.45 -4.65
CA ALA A 23 8.77 8.55 -4.80
C ALA A 23 9.28 7.23 -5.40
N ARG A 24 9.42 6.21 -4.55
CA ARG A 24 10.00 4.93 -4.91
C ARG A 24 9.07 4.27 -5.91
N PRO A 25 9.56 3.76 -7.05
CA PRO A 25 8.72 3.01 -7.97
C PRO A 25 8.16 1.79 -7.25
N ALA A 26 6.90 1.44 -7.54
CA ALA A 26 6.34 0.18 -7.08
C ALA A 26 7.11 -0.98 -7.73
N ASP A 27 7.45 -1.98 -6.92
CA ASP A 27 8.19 -3.15 -7.37
C ASP A 27 7.49 -4.46 -6.97
N ILE A 28 8.18 -5.59 -7.17
CA ILE A 28 7.68 -6.92 -6.80
C ILE A 28 7.41 -7.02 -5.30
N PHE A 29 8.20 -6.37 -4.43
CA PHE A 29 7.98 -6.38 -3.00
C PHE A 29 6.74 -5.58 -2.62
N THR A 30 6.53 -4.41 -3.25
CA THR A 30 5.27 -3.66 -3.12
C THR A 30 4.08 -4.54 -3.51
N CYS A 31 4.15 -5.23 -4.66
CA CYS A 31 3.04 -6.05 -5.13
C CYS A 31 2.80 -7.30 -4.26
N ARG A 32 3.85 -7.90 -3.72
CA ARG A 32 3.74 -8.99 -2.75
C ARG A 32 3.02 -8.52 -1.47
N GLU A 33 3.33 -7.31 -1.01
CA GLU A 33 2.66 -6.72 0.15
C GLU A 33 1.17 -6.45 -0.12
N VAL A 34 0.83 -5.90 -1.29
CA VAL A 34 -0.57 -5.73 -1.72
C VAL A 34 -1.29 -7.08 -1.74
N ILE A 35 -0.69 -8.11 -2.31
CA ILE A 35 -1.26 -9.47 -2.35
C ILE A 35 -1.43 -10.05 -0.93
N ARG A 36 -0.50 -9.77 -0.01
CA ARG A 36 -0.63 -10.15 1.40
C ARG A 36 -1.84 -9.48 2.04
N ILE A 37 -2.05 -8.19 1.78
CA ILE A 37 -3.23 -7.45 2.26
C ILE A 37 -4.52 -8.05 1.68
N ILE A 38 -4.57 -8.23 0.35
CA ILE A 38 -5.70 -8.88 -0.36
C ILE A 38 -6.04 -10.21 0.29
N SER A 39 -5.05 -11.07 0.51
CA SER A 39 -5.24 -12.40 1.08
C SER A 39 -5.74 -12.37 2.54
N GLY A 40 -5.47 -11.29 3.28
CA GLY A 40 -5.97 -11.10 4.64
C GLY A 40 -7.38 -10.50 4.72
N VAL A 41 -7.82 -9.79 3.68
CA VAL A 41 -9.10 -9.05 3.67
C VAL A 41 -10.17 -9.79 2.87
N GLU A 42 -9.81 -10.31 1.70
CA GLU A 42 -10.75 -10.81 0.72
C GLU A 42 -10.93 -12.33 0.79
N ARG A 43 -12.16 -12.79 0.59
CA ARG A 43 -12.46 -14.21 0.36
C ARG A 43 -12.58 -14.46 -1.14
N ARG A 44 -11.45 -14.74 -1.79
CA ARG A 44 -11.41 -15.04 -3.23
C ARG A 44 -11.71 -16.52 -3.50
N PRO A 45 -12.37 -16.83 -4.63
CA PRO A 45 -12.53 -18.20 -5.06
C PRO A 45 -11.16 -18.84 -5.35
N PRO A 46 -11.01 -20.14 -5.09
CA PRO A 46 -9.77 -20.86 -5.38
C PRO A 46 -9.50 -20.83 -6.89
N GLY A 47 -8.23 -20.57 -7.26
CA GLY A 47 -7.79 -20.50 -8.65
C GLY A 47 -7.68 -19.08 -9.22
N GLU A 48 -8.11 -18.05 -8.50
CA GLU A 48 -7.73 -16.68 -8.85
C GLU A 48 -6.22 -16.47 -8.66
N ARG A 49 -5.57 -15.99 -9.72
CA ARG A 49 -4.12 -15.80 -9.72
C ARG A 49 -3.77 -14.43 -9.15
N LEU A 50 -3.31 -14.43 -7.90
CA LEU A 50 -2.58 -13.33 -7.29
C LEU A 50 -1.08 -13.59 -7.48
N ASP A 51 -0.50 -12.96 -8.49
CA ASP A 51 0.90 -13.15 -8.89
C ASP A 51 1.62 -11.80 -8.83
N GLU A 52 2.64 -11.71 -7.97
CA GLU A 52 3.31 -10.44 -7.69
C GLU A 52 4.08 -9.90 -8.90
N TYR A 53 4.55 -10.78 -9.80
CA TYR A 53 5.25 -10.35 -11.02
C TYR A 53 4.29 -9.76 -12.03
N TYR A 54 3.14 -10.40 -12.23
CA TYR A 54 2.08 -9.89 -13.10
C TYR A 54 1.54 -8.55 -12.60
N TRP A 55 1.32 -8.42 -11.29
CA TRP A 55 0.88 -7.16 -10.70
C TRP A 55 1.95 -6.06 -10.83
N ALA A 56 3.22 -6.38 -10.62
CA ALA A 56 4.31 -5.41 -10.78
C ALA A 56 4.45 -4.93 -12.23
N GLU A 57 4.23 -5.80 -13.21
CA GLU A 57 4.22 -5.43 -14.63
C GLU A 57 3.08 -4.45 -14.94
N LEU A 58 1.87 -4.73 -14.45
CA LEU A 58 0.69 -3.87 -14.69
C LEU A 58 0.79 -2.52 -13.98
N LEU A 59 1.42 -2.48 -12.81
CA LEU A 59 1.60 -1.27 -12.00
C LEU A 59 2.92 -0.55 -12.29
N ALA A 60 3.63 -0.95 -13.36
CA ALA A 60 4.84 -0.28 -13.82
C ALA A 60 4.52 1.19 -14.17
N GLY A 61 5.07 2.13 -13.40
CA GLY A 61 4.80 3.57 -13.54
C GLY A 61 3.98 4.18 -12.39
N CYS A 62 3.52 3.34 -11.47
CA CYS A 62 3.09 3.79 -10.14
C CYS A 62 4.26 3.79 -9.16
N THR A 63 4.17 4.66 -8.17
CA THR A 63 5.05 4.66 -7.01
C THR A 63 4.49 3.74 -5.93
N GLU A 64 5.32 3.27 -5.02
CA GLU A 64 4.88 2.42 -3.91
C GLU A 64 3.77 3.09 -3.09
N SER A 65 3.95 4.38 -2.75
CA SER A 65 2.96 5.14 -1.98
C SER A 65 1.63 5.21 -2.71
N GLU A 66 1.63 5.48 -4.02
CA GLU A 66 0.41 5.49 -4.82
C GLU A 66 -0.32 4.14 -4.81
N VAL A 67 0.42 3.04 -4.95
CA VAL A 67 -0.15 1.69 -4.95
C VAL A 67 -0.77 1.34 -3.60
N LEU A 68 -0.05 1.61 -2.51
CA LEU A 68 -0.52 1.32 -1.15
C LEU A 68 -1.70 2.22 -0.76
N GLU A 69 -1.65 3.52 -1.06
CA GLU A 69 -2.75 4.44 -0.78
C GLU A 69 -4.01 4.06 -1.56
N ALA A 70 -3.89 3.75 -2.85
CA ALA A 70 -5.01 3.30 -3.67
C ALA A 70 -5.63 2.01 -3.11
N THR A 71 -4.79 1.07 -2.66
CA THR A 71 -5.24 -0.19 -2.05
C THR A 71 -6.07 0.07 -0.80
N TRP A 72 -5.58 0.93 0.11
CA TRP A 72 -6.32 1.28 1.32
C TRP A 72 -7.57 2.12 1.06
N GLU A 73 -7.54 3.03 0.09
CA GLU A 73 -8.72 3.79 -0.30
C GLU A 73 -9.81 2.89 -0.90
N HIS A 74 -9.43 1.90 -1.71
CA HIS A 74 -10.37 0.92 -2.26
C HIS A 74 -11.12 0.20 -1.13
N TYR A 75 -10.41 -0.36 -0.15
CA TYR A 75 -11.06 -1.05 0.97
C TYR A 75 -11.87 -0.14 1.91
N ARG A 76 -11.57 1.16 1.96
CA ARG A 76 -12.38 2.13 2.70
C ARG A 76 -13.71 2.42 2.01
N ARG A 77 -13.75 2.44 0.68
CA ARG A 77 -14.92 2.90 -0.10
C ARG A 77 -15.72 1.79 -0.76
N GLN A 78 -15.09 0.66 -1.04
CA GLN A 78 -15.63 -0.40 -1.87
C GLN A 78 -15.66 -1.72 -1.11
N SER A 79 -16.71 -2.48 -1.30
CA SER A 79 -16.93 -3.79 -0.67
C SER A 79 -16.65 -4.97 -1.60
N ARG A 80 -16.07 -4.72 -2.78
CA ARG A 80 -15.73 -5.73 -3.78
C ARG A 80 -14.22 -6.01 -3.84
N PRO A 81 -13.81 -7.17 -4.39
CA PRO A 81 -12.40 -7.45 -4.65
C PRO A 81 -11.69 -6.35 -5.45
N ILE A 82 -10.46 -6.04 -5.07
CA ILE A 82 -9.58 -5.08 -5.74
C ILE A 82 -8.82 -5.73 -6.91
N TRP A 83 -8.63 -4.99 -7.98
CA TRP A 83 -7.82 -5.40 -9.12
C TRP A 83 -6.81 -4.31 -9.50
N PRO A 84 -5.75 -4.64 -10.27
CA PRO A 84 -4.76 -3.63 -10.68
C PRO A 84 -5.37 -2.42 -11.39
N ALA A 85 -6.43 -2.62 -12.17
CA ALA A 85 -7.17 -1.55 -12.83
C ALA A 85 -7.80 -0.55 -11.85
N ASP A 86 -8.20 -0.99 -10.66
CA ASP A 86 -8.78 -0.12 -9.63
C ASP A 86 -7.71 0.82 -9.05
N ILE A 87 -6.51 0.27 -8.83
CA ILE A 87 -5.35 1.04 -8.39
C ILE A 87 -4.97 2.07 -9.46
N LEU A 88 -4.82 1.64 -10.72
CA LEU A 88 -4.48 2.53 -11.83
C LEU A 88 -5.51 3.65 -12.01
N GLY A 89 -6.81 3.32 -11.93
CA GLY A 89 -7.89 4.30 -12.05
C GLY A 89 -7.84 5.36 -10.95
N TRP A 90 -7.59 4.95 -9.71
CA TRP A 90 -7.45 5.88 -8.59
C TRP A 90 -6.22 6.78 -8.72
N VAL A 91 -5.07 6.20 -9.09
CA VAL A 91 -3.82 6.97 -9.27
C VAL A 91 -3.96 7.99 -10.39
N ALA A 92 -4.55 7.60 -11.53
CA ALA A 92 -4.80 8.51 -12.64
C ALA A 92 -5.69 9.69 -12.24
N ALA A 93 -6.77 9.43 -11.48
CA ALA A 93 -7.66 10.49 -10.98
C ALA A 93 -6.91 11.47 -10.07
N ARG A 94 -6.10 10.97 -9.13
CA ARG A 94 -5.32 11.84 -8.23
C ARG A 94 -4.26 12.68 -8.92
N ARG A 95 -3.58 12.12 -9.91
CA ARG A 95 -2.59 12.87 -10.70
C ARG A 95 -3.27 13.99 -11.49
N ALA A 96 -4.44 13.70 -12.08
CA ALA A 96 -5.23 14.71 -12.78
C ALA A 96 -5.70 15.85 -11.85
N ASP A 97 -6.14 15.53 -10.64
CA ASP A 97 -6.52 16.54 -9.63
C ASP A 97 -5.31 17.41 -9.24
N SER A 98 -4.15 16.78 -9.04
CA SER A 98 -2.90 17.49 -8.67
C SER A 98 -2.38 18.41 -9.78
N ASP A 99 -2.57 18.02 -11.04
CA ASP A 99 -2.22 18.83 -12.21
C ASP A 99 -3.21 19.99 -12.44
N ALA A 100 -4.47 19.84 -12.03
CA ALA A 100 -5.48 20.88 -12.11
C ALA A 100 -5.31 22.00 -11.06
N ASP A 101 -4.70 21.67 -9.91
CA ASP A 101 -4.43 22.60 -8.81
C ASP A 101 -3.12 23.41 -8.97
N ARG A 102 -2.33 23.12 -10.00
CA ARG A 102 -1.05 23.80 -10.32
C ARG A 102 -1.22 24.94 -11.33
#